data_AF-A0A938UX29-F1
#
_entry.id   AF-A0A938UX29-F1
#
_cell.length_a   1.000
_cell.length_b   1.000
_cell.length_c   1.000
_cell.angle_alpha   90.00
_cell.angle_beta   90.00
_cell.angle_gamma   90.00
#
_symmetry.space_group_name_H-M   'P 1'
#
loop_
_entity.id
_entity.type
_entity.pdbx_description
1 polymer ?
#
loop_
_entity_poly.entity_id
_entity_poly.type
_entity_poly.pdbx_seq_one_letter_code
_entity_poly.pdbx_strand_id
1 'polypeptide(L)'
;MKTAISIPDEVFKEVDRFSKEHQYSRSEVFVMAVKEFLEKLKSQQLLNALNEVYSEPESLEETTLREESKRYYSKKIQKEAK
;
A
#
# COMPACT_ATOMS: atom_id res chain seq x y z
N MET A 1 -17.48 7.76 17.06
CA MET A 1 -17.38 6.85 18.23
C MET A 1 -16.18 7.27 19.07
N LYS A 2 -16.26 7.27 20.40
CA LYS A 2 -15.13 7.59 21.30
C LYS A 2 -14.80 6.34 22.10
N THR A 3 -13.53 5.96 22.13
CA THR A 3 -13.03 4.81 22.90
C THR A 3 -11.73 5.20 23.58
N ALA A 4 -11.52 4.73 24.80
CA ALA A 4 -10.22 4.80 25.45
C ALA A 4 -9.37 3.60 25.00
N ILE A 5 -8.09 3.83 24.72
CA ILE A 5 -7.14 2.78 24.37
C ILE A 5 -5.92 2.91 25.27
N SER A 6 -5.38 1.78 25.70
CA SER A 6 -4.08 1.72 26.39
C SER A 6 -2.98 1.63 25.33
N ILE A 7 -1.95 2.46 25.46
CA ILE A 7 -0.77 2.47 24.60
C ILE A 7 0.48 2.66 25.46
N PRO A 8 1.66 2.21 25.00
CA PRO A 8 2.92 2.49 25.69
C PRO A 8 3.18 4.00 25.83
N ASP A 9 3.74 4.42 26.96
CA ASP A 9 4.06 5.83 27.26
C ASP A 9 4.98 6.46 26.22
N GLU A 10 5.92 5.69 25.67
CA GLU A 10 6.84 6.15 24.62
C GLU A 10 6.08 6.56 23.35
N VAL A 11 5.15 5.73 22.88
CA VAL A 11 4.32 5.99 21.70
C VAL A 11 3.42 7.20 21.95
N PHE A 12 2.82 7.29 23.14
CA PHE A 12 2.01 8.45 23.51
C PHE A 12 2.80 9.76 23.42
N LYS A 13 4.02 9.79 23.99
CA LYS A 13 4.88 10.98 24.00
C LYS A 13 5.29 11.40 22.58
N GLU A 14 5.60 10.44 21.72
CA GLU A 14 5.93 10.71 20.31
C GLU A 14 4.74 11.28 19.54
N VAL A 15 3.56 10.67 19.68
CA VAL A 15 2.34 11.15 19.03
C VAL A 15 1.94 12.53 19.56
N ASP A 16 2.01 12.76 20.87
CA ASP A 16 1.68 14.07 21.46
C ASP A 16 2.62 15.18 20.97
N ARG A 17 3.92 14.89 20.84
CA ARG A 17 4.90 15.82 20.26
C ARG A 17 4.57 16.13 18.79
N PHE A 18 4.37 15.11 17.96
CA PHE A 18 4.02 15.26 16.55
C PHE A 18 2.71 16.06 16.37
N SER A 19 1.68 15.72 17.15
CA SER A 19 0.40 16.42 17.17
C SER A 19 0.57 17.92 17.40
N LYS A 20 1.37 18.30 18.40
CA LYS A 20 1.60 19.72 18.74
C LYS A 20 2.39 20.45 17.66
N GLU A 21 3.43 19.82 17.12
CA GLU A 21 4.29 20.40 16.08
C GLU A 21 3.52 20.67 14.78
N HIS A 22 2.63 19.74 14.40
CA HIS A 22 1.88 19.80 13.15
C HIS A 22 0.43 20.28 13.29
N GLN A 23 0.03 20.74 14.48
CA GLN A 23 -1.32 21.25 14.78
C GLN A 23 -2.44 20.23 14.49
N TYR A 24 -2.14 18.94 14.67
CA TYR A 24 -3.14 17.87 14.63
C TYR A 24 -3.57 17.49 16.05
N SER A 25 -4.83 17.07 16.19
CA SER A 25 -5.24 16.34 17.39
C SER A 25 -4.59 14.95 17.42
N ARG A 26 -4.32 14.44 18.62
CA ARG A 26 -3.81 13.06 18.81
C ARG A 26 -4.69 12.02 18.12
N SER A 27 -6.02 12.19 18.20
CA SER A 27 -6.97 11.31 17.51
C SER A 27 -6.84 11.33 15.99
N GLU A 28 -6.55 12.49 15.38
CA GLU A 28 -6.33 12.57 13.93
C GLU A 28 -5.07 11.82 13.52
N VAL A 29 -3.99 11.94 14.30
CA VAL A 29 -2.75 11.18 14.05
C VAL A 29 -3.01 9.68 14.06
N PHE A 30 -3.73 9.18 15.08
CA PHE A 30 -4.10 7.77 15.14
C PHE A 30 -5.00 7.35 13.98
N VAL A 31 -5.97 8.16 13.60
CA VAL A 31 -6.85 7.86 12.45
C VAL A 31 -6.06 7.78 11.15
N MET A 32 -5.11 8.69 10.92
CA MET A 32 -4.25 8.67 9.75
C MET A 32 -3.41 7.39 9.72
N ALA A 33 -2.73 7.06 10.82
CA ALA A 33 -1.90 5.88 10.92
C ALA A 33 -2.69 4.58 10.72
N VAL A 34 -3.88 4.47 11.33
CA VAL A 34 -4.74 3.28 11.20
C VAL A 34 -5.27 3.14 9.77
N LYS A 35 -5.68 4.24 9.12
CA LYS A 35 -6.10 4.20 7.71
C LYS A 35 -4.98 3.69 6.81
N GLU A 36 -3.78 4.24 6.97
CA GLU A 36 -2.62 3.80 6.18
C GLU A 36 -2.26 2.33 6.44
N PHE A 37 -2.31 1.89 7.70
CA PHE A 37 -2.08 0.49 8.06
C PHE A 37 -3.09 -0.46 7.40
N LEU A 38 -4.38 -0.11 7.45
CA LEU A 38 -5.44 -0.92 6.85
C LEU A 38 -5.35 -0.97 5.31
N GLU A 39 -5.04 0.15 4.66
CA GLU A 39 -4.83 0.16 3.21
C GLU A 39 -3.61 -0.69 2.79
N LYS A 40 -2.52 -0.63 3.55
CA LYS A 40 -1.36 -1.52 3.34
C LYS A 40 -1.76 -2.98 3.48
N LEU A 41 -2.52 -3.33 4.51
CA LEU A 41 -2.98 -4.71 4.73
C LEU A 41 -3.88 -5.19 3.58
N LYS A 42 -4.80 -4.35 3.11
CA LYS A 42 -5.66 -4.65 1.96
C LYS A 42 -4.86 -4.87 0.68
N SER A 43 -3.84 -4.03 0.44
CA SER A 43 -2.94 -4.20 -0.70
C SER A 43 -2.17 -5.52 -0.64
N GLN A 44 -1.67 -5.90 0.55
CA GLN A 44 -1.00 -7.19 0.76
C GLN A 44 -1.94 -8.38 0.54
N GLN A 45 -3.18 -8.30 1.03
CA GLN A 45 -4.18 -9.34 0.81
C GLN A 45 -4.50 -9.52 -0.67
N LEU A 46 -4.65 -8.41 -1.42
CA LEU A 46 -4.85 -8.46 -2.86
C LEU A 46 -3.66 -9.11 -3.58
N LEU A 47 -2.44 -8.72 -3.22
CA LEU A 47 -1.23 -9.32 -3.79
C LEU A 47 -1.15 -10.82 -3.51
N ASN A 48 -1.44 -11.23 -2.28
CA ASN A 48 -1.44 -12.65 -1.89
C ASN A 48 -2.50 -13.45 -2.67
N ALA A 49 -3.70 -12.90 -2.84
CA ALA A 49 -4.76 -13.54 -3.63
C ALA A 49 -4.34 -13.68 -5.11
N LEU A 50 -3.69 -12.67 -5.68
CA LEU A 50 -3.16 -12.76 -7.04
C LEU A 50 -2.07 -13.84 -7.14
N ASN A 51 -1.11 -13.86 -6.21
CA ASN A 51 -0.05 -14.87 -6.18
C ASN A 51 -0.61 -16.30 -6.03
N GLU A 52 -1.70 -16.47 -5.28
CA GLU A 52 -2.37 -17.76 -5.14
C GLU A 52 -2.99 -18.21 -6.47
N VAL A 53 -3.75 -17.34 -7.14
CA VAL A 53 -4.38 -17.64 -8.43
C VAL A 53 -3.35 -17.91 -9.53
N TYR A 54 -2.23 -17.18 -9.53
CA TYR A 54 -1.14 -17.31 -10.51
C TYR A 54 0.05 -18.11 -9.97
N SER A 55 -0.19 -19.01 -9.02
CA SER A 55 0.88 -19.84 -8.44
C SER A 55 1.41 -20.90 -9.40
N GLU A 56 0.58 -21.33 -10.36
CA GLU A 56 0.95 -22.29 -11.38
C GLU A 56 1.80 -21.66 -12.50
N PRO A 57 2.69 -22.42 -13.15
CA PRO A 57 3.47 -21.92 -14.27
C PRO A 57 2.58 -21.43 -15.41
N GLU A 58 2.94 -20.29 -16.00
CA GLU A 58 2.27 -19.76 -17.18
C GLU A 58 2.29 -20.76 -18.33
N SER A 59 1.17 -20.86 -19.05
CA SER A 59 1.12 -21.55 -20.33
C SER A 59 1.97 -20.84 -21.38
N LEU A 60 2.27 -21.55 -22.47
CA LEU A 60 2.98 -20.97 -23.62
C LEU A 60 2.24 -19.78 -24.22
N GLU A 61 0.90 -19.85 -24.29
CA GLU A 61 0.04 -18.79 -24.81
C GLU A 61 0.12 -17.52 -23.94
N GLU A 62 -0.03 -17.67 -22.62
CA GLU A 62 0.08 -16.57 -21.65
C GLU A 62 1.47 -15.92 -21.71
N THR A 63 2.52 -16.74 -21.80
CA THR A 63 3.90 -16.26 -21.93
C THR A 63 4.08 -15.44 -23.20
N THR A 64 3.59 -15.92 -24.35
CA THR A 64 3.69 -15.17 -25.62
C THR A 64 2.95 -13.85 -25.56
N LEU A 65 1.72 -13.84 -25.02
CA LEU A 65 0.91 -12.63 -24.89
C LEU A 65 1.59 -11.59 -23.97
N ARG A 66 2.18 -12.04 -22.86
CA ARG A 66 2.89 -11.18 -21.92
C ARG A 66 4.13 -10.52 -22.57
N GLU A 67 4.91 -11.28 -23.33
CA GLU A 67 6.08 -10.75 -24.03
C GLU A 67 5.72 -9.77 -25.16
N GLU A 68 4.64 -10.03 -25.90
CA GLU A 68 4.10 -9.08 -26.87
C GLU A 68 3.63 -7.77 -26.21
N SER A 69 2.89 -7.88 -25.11
CA SER A 69 2.41 -6.74 -24.34
C SER A 69 3.58 -5.88 -23.83
N LYS A 70 4.62 -6.51 -23.24
CA LYS A 70 5.84 -5.80 -22.79
C LYS A 70 6.50 -5.01 -23.92
N ARG A 71 6.62 -5.61 -25.12
CA ARG A 71 7.20 -4.95 -26.30
C ARG A 71 6.37 -3.76 -26.77
N TYR A 72 5.04 -3.85 -26.70
CA TYR A 72 4.16 -2.75 -27.05
C TYR A 72 4.31 -1.57 -26.08
N TYR A 73 4.21 -1.84 -24.77
CA TYR A 73 4.28 -0.77 -23.77
C TYR A 73 5.66 -0.13 -23.66
N SER A 74 6.75 -0.89 -23.79
CA SER A 74 8.11 -0.31 -23.77
C SER A 74 8.32 0.71 -24.88
N LYS A 75 7.87 0.41 -26.10
CA LYS A 75 7.91 1.34 -27.24
C LYS A 75 7.06 2.59 -27.00
N LYS A 76 5.90 2.43 -26.37
CA LYS A 76 5.00 3.55 -26.07
C LYS A 76 5.60 4.50 -25.04
N ILE A 77 6.14 3.98 -23.93
CA ILE A 77 6.79 4.78 -22.88
C ILE A 77 7.99 5.54 -23.45
N GLN A 78 8.82 4.90 -24.27
CA GLN A 78 9.98 5.56 -24.90
C GLN A 78 9.59 6.70 -25.84
N LYS A 79 8.42 6.60 -26.50
CA LYS A 79 7.90 7.65 -27.38
C LYS A 79 7.34 8.83 -26.59
N GLU A 80 6.73 8.59 -25.42
CA GLU A 80 6.19 9.64 -24.54
C GLU A 80 7.29 10.36 -23.74
N ALA A 81 8.45 9.73 -23.52
CA ALA A 81 9.59 10.31 -22.82
C ALA A 81 10.51 11.20 -23.69
N LYS A 82 10.16 11.41 -24.96
CA LYS A 82 10.93 12.19 -25.94
C LYS A 82 10.16 13.41 -26.41
#